data_AF-A0A2N3UCZ0-F1
#
_entry.id   AF-A0A2N3UCZ0-F1
#
_cell.length_a   1.000
_cell.length_b   1.000
_cell.length_c   1.000
_cell.angle_alpha   90.00
_cell.angle_beta   90.00
_cell.angle_gamma   90.00
#
_symmetry.space_group_name_H-M   'P 1'
#
loop_
_entity.id
_entity.type
_entity.pdbx_description
1 polymer ?
#
loop_
_entity_poly.entity_id
_entity_poly.type
_entity_poly.pdbx_seq_one_letter_code
_entity_poly.pdbx_strand_id
1 'polypeptide(L)'
;MLMAGATSLSACTSTLYPEMEIPLSKIPLQPHANEIDVFFAGEWPQEQYIKLAALETRSTEYVPYASMIRNLQDQARAYGADAVVIQEKNIVSDVHTDVITNRVHTTNSSGLVGVAIKFKKNLDTNLLPKSQQVEVYDAKTGTFQPLIDLAYLPNGNLKAKEELRENAALVYSNYIGNYSMRHLRDHGPGWSHRLQEGYIVERVLHTDGILQKRMEFDYDTAKRLKQIRIKNMKGPSEEINFVYDENGRLSQRIILKSGKPYLEEVYRYNEAGQAAEVQVYNTNLPVKQPFLRSAYTYYTLEEI
;
A
#
# COMPACT_ATOMS: atom_id res chain seq x y z
N MET A 1 -24.18 -32.30 -5.09
CA MET A 1 -22.92 -32.01 -4.38
C MET A 1 -22.33 -30.77 -5.02
N LEU A 2 -22.77 -29.60 -4.56
CA LEU A 2 -22.39 -28.30 -5.13
C LEU A 2 -21.06 -27.88 -4.49
N MET A 3 -19.99 -27.82 -5.27
CA MET A 3 -18.75 -27.18 -4.85
C MET A 3 -19.00 -25.68 -4.72
N ALA A 4 -19.10 -25.21 -3.48
CA ALA A 4 -18.99 -23.80 -3.16
C ALA A 4 -17.54 -23.37 -3.42
N GLY A 5 -17.32 -22.63 -4.50
CA GLY A 5 -16.06 -21.94 -4.74
C GLY A 5 -15.84 -20.91 -3.64
N ALA A 6 -14.84 -21.16 -2.79
CA ALA A 6 -14.38 -20.18 -1.82
C ALA A 6 -13.67 -19.05 -2.59
N THR A 7 -14.42 -18.01 -2.95
CA THR A 7 -13.84 -16.72 -3.33
C THR A 7 -13.26 -16.11 -2.07
N SER A 8 -11.95 -16.28 -1.84
CA SER A 8 -11.22 -15.57 -0.81
C SER A 8 -11.15 -14.09 -1.19
N LEU A 9 -12.13 -13.31 -0.74
CA LEU A 9 -12.07 -11.86 -0.74
C LEU A 9 -11.07 -11.46 0.36
N SER A 10 -9.80 -11.31 -0.04
CA SER A 10 -8.74 -10.76 0.79
C SER A 10 -8.97 -9.26 0.96
N ALA A 11 -9.99 -8.88 1.74
CA ALA A 11 -10.18 -7.50 2.11
C ALA A 11 -9.03 -7.06 3.05
N CYS A 12 -8.51 -5.86 2.81
CA CYS A 12 -7.55 -5.13 3.66
C CYS A 12 -6.12 -5.72 3.79
N THR A 13 -5.25 -5.55 2.78
CA THR A 13 -3.82 -5.16 2.96
C THR A 13 -3.12 -4.81 1.63
N SER A 14 -3.50 -3.71 0.96
CA SER A 14 -2.85 -3.27 -0.30
C SER A 14 -1.47 -2.62 -0.16
N THR A 15 -0.97 -2.52 1.07
CA THR A 15 -0.16 -1.37 1.46
C THR A 15 1.25 -1.72 1.93
N LEU A 16 1.76 -2.93 1.69
CA LEU A 16 3.08 -3.38 2.22
C LEU A 16 4.01 -4.00 1.17
N TYR A 17 3.85 -3.60 -0.09
CA TYR A 17 4.65 -4.11 -1.20
C TYR A 17 5.80 -3.15 -1.55
N PRO A 18 6.96 -3.67 -2.00
CA PRO A 18 8.09 -2.83 -2.39
C PRO A 18 7.71 -1.93 -3.56
N GLU A 19 8.06 -0.65 -3.47
CA GLU A 19 7.94 0.29 -4.59
C GLU A 19 9.06 0.01 -5.60
N MET A 20 8.69 -0.17 -6.88
CA MET A 20 9.66 -0.35 -7.98
C MET A 20 9.73 0.88 -8.89
N GLU A 21 10.79 0.99 -9.69
CA GLU A 21 11.25 2.22 -10.35
C GLU A 21 10.21 2.84 -11.30
N ILE A 22 9.82 4.08 -10.98
CA ILE A 22 9.01 5.04 -11.75
C ILE A 22 7.58 4.57 -12.12
N PRO A 23 6.65 4.58 -11.16
CA PRO A 23 5.23 4.40 -11.47
C PRO A 23 4.69 5.57 -12.31
N LEU A 24 3.99 5.24 -13.41
CA LEU A 24 3.25 6.18 -14.25
C LEU A 24 1.97 6.66 -13.57
N SER A 25 1.38 5.83 -12.70
CA SER A 25 0.25 6.18 -11.84
C SER A 25 0.60 5.90 -10.38
N LYS A 26 0.16 6.80 -9.50
CA LYS A 26 0.34 6.67 -8.04
C LYS A 26 -0.90 6.08 -7.34
N ILE A 27 -1.88 5.57 -8.09
CA ILE A 27 -3.07 4.96 -7.49
C ILE A 27 -2.64 3.69 -6.74
N PRO A 28 -2.97 3.55 -5.44
CA PRO A 28 -2.60 2.38 -4.67
C PRO A 28 -3.41 1.17 -5.15
N LEU A 29 -2.72 0.13 -5.62
CA LEU A 29 -3.33 -1.12 -6.08
C LEU A 29 -2.81 -2.32 -5.29
N GLN A 30 -3.63 -3.38 -5.24
CA GLN A 30 -3.28 -4.64 -4.63
C GLN A 30 -2.68 -5.59 -5.65
N PRO A 31 -1.56 -6.27 -5.32
CA PRO A 31 -1.15 -7.44 -6.06
C PRO A 31 -2.22 -8.51 -6.04
N HIS A 32 -2.24 -9.33 -7.09
CA HIS A 32 -3.18 -10.45 -7.19
C HIS A 32 -2.57 -11.64 -7.93
N ALA A 33 -3.21 -12.79 -7.78
CA ALA A 33 -2.86 -14.03 -8.46
C ALA A 33 -3.62 -14.24 -9.78
N ASN A 34 -4.49 -13.30 -10.18
CA ASN A 34 -5.21 -13.40 -11.45
C ASN A 34 -4.25 -13.43 -12.64
N GLU A 35 -4.73 -14.02 -13.74
CA GLU A 35 -4.02 -14.00 -15.01
C GLU A 35 -3.80 -12.56 -15.51
N ILE A 36 -2.68 -12.34 -16.19
CA ILE A 36 -2.31 -11.04 -16.78
C ILE A 36 -2.45 -11.16 -18.28
N ASP A 37 -3.36 -10.37 -18.87
CA ASP A 37 -3.49 -10.31 -20.32
C ASP A 37 -2.22 -9.71 -20.93
N VAL A 38 -1.78 -10.27 -22.06
CA VAL A 38 -0.59 -9.80 -22.78
C VAL A 38 -1.02 -9.26 -24.13
N PHE A 39 -0.75 -7.98 -24.35
CA PHE A 39 -0.93 -7.32 -25.63
C PHE A 39 0.44 -7.12 -26.29
N PHE A 40 0.59 -7.55 -27.53
CA PHE A 40 1.85 -7.42 -28.26
C PHE A 40 1.96 -6.03 -28.92
N ALA A 41 3.15 -5.72 -29.44
CA ALA A 41 3.41 -4.42 -30.05
C ALA A 41 2.40 -4.13 -31.18
N GLY A 42 1.71 -2.99 -31.07
CA GLY A 42 0.63 -2.58 -31.99
C GLY A 42 -0.78 -2.99 -31.51
N GLU A 43 -0.89 -3.88 -30.54
CA GLU A 43 -2.15 -4.22 -29.89
C GLU A 43 -2.38 -3.31 -28.68
N TRP A 44 -3.63 -2.86 -28.51
CA TRP A 44 -4.07 -2.15 -27.32
C TRP A 44 -5.46 -2.65 -26.93
N PRO A 45 -5.75 -2.76 -25.63
CA PRO A 45 -7.09 -3.10 -25.18
C PRO A 45 -8.08 -2.03 -25.64
N GLN A 46 -9.30 -2.47 -25.98
CA GLN A 46 -10.40 -1.57 -26.34
C GLN A 46 -11.11 -0.99 -25.10
N GLU A 47 -10.97 -1.66 -23.96
CA GLU A 47 -11.56 -1.23 -22.69
C GLU A 47 -10.83 -0.01 -22.12
N GLN A 48 -11.49 0.78 -21.28
CA GLN A 48 -10.84 1.90 -20.60
C GLN A 48 -9.85 1.41 -19.53
N TYR A 49 -8.64 1.96 -19.53
CA TYR A 49 -7.57 1.57 -18.62
C TYR A 49 -6.78 2.78 -18.10
N ILE A 50 -6.02 2.54 -17.03
CA ILE A 50 -4.99 3.43 -16.51
C ILE A 50 -3.61 2.78 -16.68
N LYS A 51 -2.60 3.55 -17.05
CA LYS A 51 -1.21 3.09 -17.11
C LYS A 51 -0.59 3.16 -15.73
N LEU A 52 -0.02 2.06 -15.26
CA LEU A 52 0.49 1.93 -13.90
C LEU A 52 1.99 2.16 -13.81
N ALA A 53 2.76 1.45 -14.63
CA ALA A 53 4.21 1.47 -14.59
C ALA A 53 4.79 1.06 -15.95
N ALA A 54 5.99 1.56 -16.24
CA ALA A 54 6.84 0.94 -17.25
C ALA A 54 7.58 -0.21 -16.58
N LEU A 55 7.56 -1.38 -17.21
CA LEU A 55 8.20 -2.60 -16.72
C LEU A 55 9.35 -2.96 -17.63
N GLU A 56 10.43 -3.46 -17.05
CA GLU A 56 11.58 -3.94 -17.79
C GLU A 56 12.10 -5.25 -17.18
N THR A 57 12.45 -6.19 -18.05
CA THR A 57 13.25 -7.35 -17.66
C THR A 57 14.49 -7.39 -18.54
N ARG A 58 15.67 -7.52 -17.91
CA ARG A 58 16.96 -7.68 -18.57
C ARG A 58 17.58 -9.01 -18.18
N SER A 59 18.24 -9.65 -19.14
CA SER A 59 19.10 -10.81 -18.89
C SER A 59 20.42 -10.66 -19.62
N THR A 60 21.51 -11.06 -18.96
CA THR A 60 22.86 -11.15 -19.52
C THR A 60 23.11 -12.45 -20.29
N GLU A 61 22.17 -13.39 -20.23
CA GLU A 61 22.18 -14.65 -20.98
C GLU A 61 20.97 -14.73 -21.91
N TYR A 62 21.04 -15.59 -22.94
CA TYR A 62 19.93 -15.83 -23.84
C TYR A 62 18.77 -16.51 -23.10
N VAL A 63 17.84 -15.68 -22.61
CA VAL A 63 16.61 -16.15 -21.95
C VAL A 63 15.50 -16.21 -23.00
N PRO A 64 14.74 -17.33 -23.09
CA PRO A 64 13.63 -17.44 -24.01
C PRO A 64 12.63 -16.30 -23.84
N TYR A 65 12.11 -15.79 -24.96
CA TYR A 65 11.17 -14.67 -24.97
C TYR A 65 9.94 -14.92 -24.08
N ALA A 66 9.42 -16.15 -24.07
CA ALA A 66 8.32 -16.55 -23.19
C ALA A 66 8.64 -16.39 -21.70
N SER A 67 9.89 -16.64 -21.28
CA SER A 67 10.32 -16.45 -19.89
C SER A 67 10.38 -14.97 -19.53
N MET A 68 10.81 -14.10 -20.46
CA MET A 68 10.76 -12.65 -20.26
C MET A 68 9.33 -12.12 -20.13
N ILE A 69 8.40 -12.62 -20.95
CA ILE A 69 6.97 -12.29 -20.82
C ILE A 69 6.47 -12.67 -19.43
N ARG A 70 6.78 -13.89 -18.94
CA ARG A 70 6.39 -14.31 -17.60
C ARG A 70 6.95 -13.39 -16.52
N ASN A 71 8.23 -13.00 -16.62
CA ASN A 71 8.83 -12.05 -15.68
C ASN A 71 8.09 -10.71 -15.68
N LEU A 72 7.70 -10.20 -16.86
CA LEU A 72 6.89 -8.98 -16.95
C LEU A 72 5.49 -9.16 -16.35
N GLN A 73 4.84 -10.30 -16.58
CA GLN A 73 3.55 -10.61 -15.96
C GLN A 73 3.67 -10.71 -14.43
N ASP A 74 4.75 -11.29 -13.91
CA ASP A 74 5.02 -11.39 -12.48
C ASP A 74 5.23 -10.00 -11.86
N GLN A 75 5.99 -9.12 -12.53
CA GLN A 75 6.11 -7.71 -12.14
C GLN A 75 4.76 -6.99 -12.22
N ALA A 76 3.98 -7.19 -13.28
CA ALA A 76 2.65 -6.60 -13.46
C ALA A 76 1.68 -7.02 -12.34
N ARG A 77 1.69 -8.31 -11.95
CA ARG A 77 0.94 -8.82 -10.79
C ARG A 77 1.36 -8.13 -9.51
N ALA A 78 2.65 -7.88 -9.30
CA ALA A 78 3.13 -7.13 -8.14
C ALA A 78 2.67 -5.65 -8.13
N TYR A 79 2.31 -5.08 -9.28
CA TYR A 79 1.68 -3.75 -9.38
C TYR A 79 0.14 -3.79 -9.29
N GLY A 80 -0.47 -4.97 -9.19
CA GLY A 80 -1.92 -5.12 -9.26
C GLY A 80 -2.52 -4.84 -10.63
N ALA A 81 -1.72 -4.91 -11.69
CA ALA A 81 -2.13 -4.71 -13.06
C ALA A 81 -3.00 -5.86 -13.57
N ASP A 82 -3.92 -5.59 -14.48
CA ASP A 82 -4.70 -6.65 -15.14
C ASP A 82 -4.05 -7.12 -16.44
N ALA A 83 -3.20 -6.28 -17.05
CA ALA A 83 -2.58 -6.58 -18.32
C ALA A 83 -1.20 -5.90 -18.47
N VAL A 84 -0.41 -6.40 -19.41
CA VAL A 84 0.84 -5.81 -19.86
C VAL A 84 0.84 -5.61 -21.38
N VAL A 85 1.20 -4.40 -21.82
CA VAL A 85 1.36 -4.08 -23.25
C VAL A 85 2.84 -4.07 -23.58
N ILE A 86 3.31 -5.09 -24.31
CA ILE A 86 4.69 -5.22 -24.76
C ILE A 86 4.99 -4.09 -25.77
N GLN A 87 6.04 -3.32 -25.53
CA GLN A 87 6.43 -2.23 -26.43
C GLN A 87 7.55 -2.68 -27.37
N GLU A 88 8.65 -3.17 -26.79
CA GLU A 88 9.86 -3.42 -27.55
C GLU A 88 10.67 -4.57 -26.96
N LYS A 89 11.28 -5.36 -27.85
CA LYS A 89 12.30 -6.35 -27.51
C LYS A 89 13.64 -5.81 -27.98
N ASN A 90 14.52 -5.55 -27.02
CA ASN A 90 15.86 -5.05 -27.28
C ASN A 90 16.89 -6.17 -27.13
N ILE A 91 17.81 -6.27 -28.07
CA ILE A 91 18.99 -7.14 -27.98
C ILE A 91 20.19 -6.21 -28.08
N VAL A 92 20.98 -6.13 -27.02
CA VAL A 92 22.17 -5.29 -26.94
C VAL A 92 23.38 -6.21 -26.91
N SER A 93 24.31 -6.01 -27.85
CA SER A 93 25.57 -6.74 -27.92
C SER A 93 26.70 -5.79 -27.57
N ASP A 94 27.28 -5.95 -26.38
CA ASP A 94 28.42 -5.18 -25.93
C ASP A 94 29.71 -5.95 -26.21
N VAL A 95 30.67 -5.29 -26.83
CA VAL A 95 31.99 -5.86 -27.13
C VAL A 95 33.00 -5.26 -26.17
N HIS A 96 33.65 -6.13 -25.40
CA HIS A 96 34.65 -5.75 -24.42
C HIS A 96 35.99 -6.41 -24.75
N THR A 97 37.07 -5.67 -24.56
CA THR A 97 38.43 -6.21 -24.62
C THR A 97 38.93 -6.37 -23.20
N ASP A 98 39.23 -7.61 -22.81
CA ASP A 98 39.84 -7.90 -21.51
C ASP A 98 41.21 -7.23 -21.44
N VAL A 99 41.39 -6.37 -20.45
CA VAL A 99 42.60 -5.54 -20.26
C VAL A 99 43.83 -6.40 -19.93
N ILE A 100 43.63 -7.59 -19.35
CA ILE A 100 44.70 -8.50 -18.91
C ILE A 100 45.04 -9.50 -20.01
N THR A 101 44.02 -10.07 -20.67
CA THR A 101 44.24 -11.14 -21.66
C THR A 101 44.26 -10.63 -23.11
N ASN A 102 43.94 -9.35 -23.34
CA ASN A 102 43.73 -8.74 -24.65
C ASN A 102 42.73 -9.50 -25.54
N ARG A 103 41.85 -10.31 -24.92
CA ARG A 103 40.82 -11.08 -25.60
C ARG A 103 39.56 -10.24 -25.74
N VAL A 104 39.08 -10.17 -26.98
CA VAL A 104 37.77 -9.61 -27.29
C VAL A 104 36.70 -10.64 -26.92
N HIS A 105 35.75 -10.24 -26.08
CA HIS A 105 34.57 -11.02 -25.75
C HIS A 105 33.31 -10.18 -25.96
N THR A 106 32.25 -10.82 -26.42
CA THR A 106 30.95 -10.19 -26.63
C THR A 106 29.98 -10.68 -25.57
N THR A 107 29.37 -9.74 -24.85
CA THR A 107 28.25 -10.02 -23.94
C THR A 107 26.97 -9.59 -24.63
N ASN A 108 26.07 -10.55 -24.85
CA ASN A 108 24.74 -10.28 -25.38
C ASN A 108 23.78 -10.16 -24.21
N SER A 109 23.18 -8.99 -24.04
CA SER A 109 22.04 -8.81 -23.15
C SER A 109 20.75 -8.73 -23.97
N SER A 110 19.68 -9.24 -23.39
CA SER A 110 18.34 -9.14 -23.96
C SER A 110 17.42 -8.47 -22.95
N GLY A 111 16.67 -7.50 -23.45
CA GLY A 111 15.73 -6.68 -22.70
C GLY A 111 14.33 -6.78 -23.30
N LEU A 112 13.33 -6.79 -22.43
CA LEU A 112 11.93 -6.68 -22.85
C LEU A 112 11.25 -5.62 -21.99
N VAL A 113 10.63 -4.65 -22.66
CA VAL A 113 9.94 -3.53 -22.03
C VAL A 113 8.44 -3.64 -22.29
N GLY A 114 7.65 -3.37 -21.25
CA GLY A 114 6.19 -3.33 -21.34
C GLY A 114 5.59 -2.23 -20.48
N VAL A 115 4.29 -1.99 -20.66
CA VAL A 115 3.52 -1.08 -19.82
C VAL A 115 2.47 -1.88 -19.07
N ALA A 116 2.52 -1.85 -17.75
CA ALA A 116 1.49 -2.42 -16.89
C ALA A 116 0.25 -1.52 -16.89
N ILE A 117 -0.94 -2.11 -17.02
CA ILE A 117 -2.21 -1.37 -17.03
C ILE A 117 -3.25 -2.01 -16.09
N LYS A 118 -4.16 -1.18 -15.57
CA LYS A 118 -5.36 -1.62 -14.84
C LYS A 118 -6.60 -1.22 -15.62
N PHE A 119 -7.55 -2.13 -15.80
CA PHE A 119 -8.84 -1.78 -16.37
C PHE A 119 -9.66 -0.99 -15.35
N LYS A 120 -10.32 0.09 -15.79
CA LYS A 120 -11.13 0.92 -14.88
C LYS A 120 -12.20 0.10 -14.16
N LYS A 121 -12.85 -0.84 -14.86
CA LYS A 121 -13.89 -1.73 -14.29
C LYS A 121 -13.39 -2.61 -13.14
N ASN A 122 -12.08 -2.88 -13.08
CA ASN A 122 -11.45 -3.72 -12.06
C ASN A 122 -10.79 -2.89 -10.95
N LEU A 123 -10.98 -1.56 -10.97
CA LEU A 123 -10.42 -0.69 -9.95
C LEU A 123 -11.26 -0.80 -8.68
N ASP A 124 -10.64 -1.18 -7.57
CA ASP A 124 -11.30 -1.20 -6.27
C ASP A 124 -11.30 0.21 -5.65
N THR A 125 -12.36 0.96 -5.89
CA THR A 125 -12.50 2.31 -5.35
C THR A 125 -12.76 2.33 -3.84
N ASN A 126 -13.08 1.19 -3.22
CA ASN A 126 -13.24 1.08 -1.77
C ASN A 126 -11.91 1.31 -1.02
N LEU A 127 -10.79 1.32 -1.74
CA LEU A 127 -9.46 1.63 -1.21
C LEU A 127 -9.05 3.08 -1.44
N LEU A 128 -9.90 3.88 -2.09
CA LEU A 128 -9.59 5.25 -2.54
C LEU A 128 -10.47 6.27 -1.80
N PRO A 129 -10.15 6.61 -0.54
CA PRO A 129 -10.88 7.64 0.18
C PRO A 129 -10.74 8.97 -0.56
N LYS A 130 -11.87 9.63 -0.79
CA LYS A 130 -11.98 10.96 -1.40
C LYS A 130 -11.93 12.05 -0.34
N SER A 131 -12.63 11.84 0.77
CA SER A 131 -12.58 12.73 1.93
C SER A 131 -12.63 11.96 3.25
N GLN A 132 -12.13 12.60 4.30
CA GLN A 132 -12.27 12.17 5.68
C GLN A 132 -12.71 13.38 6.51
N GLN A 133 -13.85 13.25 7.17
CA GLN A 133 -14.27 14.17 8.23
C GLN A 133 -13.91 13.56 9.57
N VAL A 134 -13.19 14.30 10.40
CA VAL A 134 -12.83 13.87 11.75
C VAL A 134 -13.52 14.74 12.77
N GLU A 135 -14.07 14.08 13.78
CA GLU A 135 -14.75 14.70 14.91
C GLU A 135 -14.10 14.25 16.22
N VAL A 136 -14.18 15.12 17.23
CA VAL A 136 -13.72 14.85 18.60
C VAL A 136 -14.91 14.68 19.53
N TYR A 137 -14.82 13.71 20.43
CA TYR A 137 -15.85 13.47 21.44
C TYR A 137 -15.75 14.49 22.57
N ASP A 138 -16.85 15.19 22.84
CA ASP A 138 -16.99 16.05 24.01
C ASP A 138 -17.74 15.30 25.12
N ALA A 139 -17.00 14.91 26.16
CA ALA A 139 -17.55 14.18 27.30
C ALA A 139 -18.58 14.97 28.12
N LYS A 140 -18.59 16.31 28.05
CA LYS A 140 -19.56 17.13 28.78
C LYS A 140 -20.94 17.08 28.13
N THR A 141 -20.97 17.16 26.80
CA THR A 141 -22.21 17.15 26.02
C THR A 141 -22.62 15.74 25.59
N GLY A 142 -21.70 14.78 25.61
CA GLY A 142 -21.92 13.42 25.12
C GLY A 142 -22.01 13.34 23.59
N THR A 143 -21.44 14.33 22.88
CA THR A 143 -21.58 14.45 21.42
C THR A 143 -20.24 14.54 20.72
N PHE A 144 -20.21 14.14 19.45
CA PHE A 144 -19.08 14.38 18.56
C PHE A 144 -19.18 15.77 17.95
N GLN A 145 -18.04 16.43 17.84
CA GLN A 145 -17.93 17.78 17.31
C GLN A 145 -16.89 17.82 16.20
N PRO A 146 -17.13 18.54 15.09
CA PRO A 146 -16.17 18.64 13.99
C PRO A 146 -14.79 19.13 14.46
N LEU A 147 -13.73 18.47 13.98
CA LEU A 147 -12.34 18.75 14.31
C LEU A 147 -11.57 19.19 13.07
N ILE A 148 -11.55 18.35 12.03
CA ILE A 148 -10.77 18.58 10.81
C ILE A 148 -11.40 17.86 9.62
N ASP A 149 -11.42 18.53 8.47
CA ASP A 149 -11.84 17.95 7.20
C ASP A 149 -10.63 17.80 6.26
N LEU A 150 -10.53 16.64 5.62
CA LEU A 150 -9.44 16.26 4.75
C LEU A 150 -10.00 15.82 3.40
N ALA A 151 -9.40 16.31 2.32
CA ALA A 151 -9.68 15.85 0.97
C ALA A 151 -8.42 15.22 0.37
N TYR A 152 -8.58 14.09 -0.31
CA TYR A 152 -7.47 13.35 -0.91
C TYR A 152 -7.58 13.30 -2.43
N LEU A 153 -6.44 13.16 -3.08
CA LEU A 153 -6.34 12.75 -4.48
C LEU A 153 -6.51 11.21 -4.58
N PRO A 154 -6.82 10.65 -5.76
CA PRO A 154 -6.95 9.19 -5.94
C PRO A 154 -5.70 8.38 -5.58
N ASN A 155 -4.53 9.02 -5.53
CA ASN A 155 -3.29 8.41 -5.05
C ASN A 155 -3.13 8.43 -3.51
N GLY A 156 -4.16 8.86 -2.77
CA GLY A 156 -4.16 9.02 -1.32
C GLY A 156 -3.38 10.24 -0.81
N ASN A 157 -2.81 11.08 -1.68
CA ASN A 157 -2.15 12.31 -1.27
C ASN A 157 -3.17 13.35 -0.81
N LEU A 158 -2.78 14.19 0.15
CA LEU A 158 -3.66 15.22 0.69
C LEU A 158 -3.82 16.32 -0.37
N LYS A 159 -5.06 16.58 -0.80
CA LYS A 159 -5.43 17.66 -1.72
C LYS A 159 -5.70 18.95 -0.96
N ALA A 160 -6.47 18.85 0.12
CA ALA A 160 -6.86 20.00 0.95
C ALA A 160 -7.07 19.55 2.40
N LYS A 161 -6.97 20.52 3.31
CA LYS A 161 -7.15 20.36 4.75
C LYS A 161 -7.81 21.62 5.32
N GLU A 162 -8.85 21.45 6.11
CA GLU A 162 -9.54 22.53 6.81
C GLU A 162 -9.61 22.20 8.31
N GLU A 163 -8.98 23.02 9.14
CA GLU A 163 -8.96 22.87 10.60
C GLU A 163 -10.12 23.66 11.21
N LEU A 164 -11.09 22.95 11.80
CA LEU A 164 -12.32 23.54 12.34
C LEU A 164 -12.19 23.94 13.82
N ARG A 165 -11.08 23.54 14.46
CA ARG A 165 -10.76 23.83 15.87
C ARG A 165 -9.27 24.09 16.06
N GLU A 166 -8.94 24.78 17.15
CA GLU A 166 -7.55 24.98 17.56
C GLU A 166 -6.85 23.63 17.83
N ASN A 167 -5.60 23.51 17.40
CA ASN A 167 -4.78 22.30 17.54
C ASN A 167 -5.33 21.05 16.80
N ALA A 168 -6.28 21.22 15.86
CA ALA A 168 -6.89 20.11 15.14
C ALA A 168 -5.85 19.26 14.40
N ALA A 169 -4.89 19.87 13.70
CA ALA A 169 -3.82 19.11 13.04
C ALA A 169 -2.92 18.34 14.01
N LEU A 170 -2.63 18.90 15.19
CA LEU A 170 -1.81 18.22 16.20
C LEU A 170 -2.54 17.00 16.77
N VAL A 171 -3.83 17.15 17.10
CA VAL A 171 -4.68 16.04 17.55
C VAL A 171 -4.75 14.98 16.45
N TYR A 172 -5.08 15.37 15.22
CA TYR A 172 -5.14 14.44 14.09
C TYR A 172 -3.81 13.68 13.91
N SER A 173 -2.68 14.39 13.89
CA SER A 173 -1.37 13.76 13.70
C SER A 173 -1.06 12.76 14.80
N ASN A 174 -1.30 13.12 16.06
CA ASN A 174 -0.92 12.29 17.21
C ASN A 174 -1.75 11.01 17.34
N TYR A 175 -3.01 11.04 16.93
CA TYR A 175 -3.96 9.96 17.22
C TYR A 175 -4.45 9.20 15.99
N ILE A 176 -4.35 9.78 14.79
CA ILE A 176 -4.75 9.15 13.53
C ILE A 176 -3.57 9.13 12.55
N GLY A 177 -2.98 10.28 12.28
CA GLY A 177 -1.92 10.46 11.27
C GLY A 177 -0.74 9.51 11.47
N ASN A 178 -0.16 9.50 12.67
CA ASN A 178 1.00 8.66 13.05
C ASN A 178 0.72 7.15 12.98
N TYR A 179 -0.55 6.74 12.97
CA TYR A 179 -0.95 5.33 12.89
C TYR A 179 -1.63 5.00 11.56
N SER A 180 -1.77 5.97 10.65
CA SER A 180 -2.34 5.73 9.33
C SER A 180 -1.45 4.79 8.53
N MET A 181 -2.05 3.92 7.70
CA MET A 181 -1.26 3.05 6.82
C MET A 181 -0.36 3.85 5.89
N ARG A 182 -0.75 5.08 5.53
CA ARG A 182 0.10 5.99 4.77
C ARG A 182 1.37 6.35 5.54
N HIS A 183 1.26 6.79 6.78
CA HIS A 183 2.45 7.12 7.59
C HIS A 183 3.33 5.89 7.86
N LEU A 184 2.72 4.73 8.10
CA LEU A 184 3.46 3.47 8.29
C LEU A 184 4.18 3.01 7.00
N ARG A 185 3.74 3.52 5.84
CA ARG A 185 4.37 3.40 4.53
C ARG A 185 5.31 4.53 4.16
N ASP A 186 5.42 5.60 4.96
CA ASP A 186 6.22 6.76 4.59
C ASP A 186 7.62 6.32 4.19
N HIS A 187 8.07 6.83 3.06
CA HIS A 187 9.33 6.52 2.41
C HIS A 187 10.01 7.85 2.10
N GLY A 188 11.32 7.82 2.01
CA GLY A 188 12.12 9.01 1.80
C GLY A 188 13.58 8.74 2.11
N PRO A 189 14.44 9.76 1.98
CA PRO A 189 15.85 9.65 2.32
C PRO A 189 16.04 9.05 3.72
N GLY A 190 16.88 8.02 3.81
CA GLY A 190 17.20 7.34 5.06
C GLY A 190 16.30 6.16 5.42
N TRP A 191 15.16 5.97 4.73
CA TRP A 191 14.37 4.74 4.87
C TRP A 191 14.99 3.60 4.07
N SER A 192 15.11 2.43 4.70
CA SER A 192 15.34 1.16 4.02
C SER A 192 14.38 0.08 4.53
N HIS A 193 14.27 -1.01 3.79
CA HIS A 193 13.36 -2.10 4.13
C HIS A 193 13.98 -3.46 3.80
N ARG A 194 13.47 -4.50 4.45
CA ARG A 194 13.81 -5.90 4.19
C ARG A 194 12.55 -6.65 3.77
N LEU A 195 12.69 -7.43 2.70
CA LEU A 195 11.65 -8.30 2.20
C LEU A 195 11.89 -9.74 2.65
N GLN A 196 10.80 -10.48 2.86
CA GLN A 196 10.82 -11.93 3.02
C GLN A 196 9.58 -12.48 2.32
N GLU A 197 9.77 -13.41 1.39
CA GLU A 197 8.69 -13.98 0.55
C GLU A 197 7.84 -12.90 -0.17
N GLY A 198 8.46 -11.77 -0.54
CA GLY A 198 7.77 -10.64 -1.19
C GLY A 198 7.04 -9.67 -0.25
N TYR A 199 7.05 -9.90 1.05
CA TYR A 199 6.43 -9.03 2.06
C TYR A 199 7.47 -8.18 2.78
N ILE A 200 7.15 -6.92 3.05
CA ILE A 200 7.96 -6.08 3.95
C ILE A 200 7.85 -6.64 5.36
N VAL A 201 8.95 -7.15 5.90
CA VAL A 201 9.03 -7.66 7.29
C VAL A 201 9.74 -6.71 8.22
N GLU A 202 10.51 -5.77 7.68
CA GLU A 202 11.23 -4.77 8.46
C GLU A 202 11.40 -3.48 7.67
N ARG A 203 11.31 -2.33 8.36
CA ARG A 203 11.72 -1.02 7.87
C ARG A 203 12.56 -0.31 8.91
N VAL A 204 13.58 0.41 8.47
CA VAL A 204 14.43 1.22 9.33
C VAL A 204 14.62 2.61 8.75
N LEU A 205 14.59 3.64 9.60
CA LEU A 205 14.89 5.01 9.26
C LEU A 205 16.23 5.39 9.89
N HIS A 206 17.17 5.83 9.06
CA HIS A 206 18.40 6.47 9.48
C HIS A 206 18.37 7.96 9.12
N THR A 207 18.86 8.80 10.01
CA THR A 207 19.09 10.23 9.75
C THR A 207 20.53 10.51 10.10
N ASP A 208 21.29 11.03 9.14
CA ASP A 208 22.74 11.27 9.26
C ASP A 208 23.52 10.03 9.74
N GLY A 209 23.13 8.85 9.23
CA GLY A 209 23.73 7.55 9.59
C GLY A 209 23.28 6.98 10.94
N ILE A 210 22.46 7.70 11.72
CA ILE A 210 21.98 7.28 13.03
C ILE A 210 20.58 6.69 12.92
N LEU A 211 20.38 5.47 13.40
CA LEU A 211 19.06 4.82 13.49
C LEU A 211 18.11 5.70 14.32
N GLN A 212 16.94 6.05 13.76
CA GLN A 212 15.90 6.83 14.43
C GLN A 212 14.68 5.98 14.77
N LYS A 213 14.29 5.09 13.86
CA LYS A 213 13.06 4.28 13.96
C LYS A 213 13.27 2.92 13.31
N ARG A 214 12.80 1.86 13.97
CA ARG A 214 12.68 0.51 13.39
C ARG A 214 11.23 0.06 13.50
N MET A 215 10.73 -0.56 12.44
CA MET A 215 9.42 -1.18 12.38
C MET A 215 9.58 -2.64 11.95
N GLU A 216 8.95 -3.56 12.66
CA GLU A 216 8.88 -4.97 12.33
C GLU A 216 7.42 -5.34 12.03
N PHE A 217 7.20 -6.10 10.97
CA PHE A 217 5.87 -6.42 10.44
C PHE A 217 5.66 -7.92 10.47
N ASP A 218 4.66 -8.37 11.21
CA ASP A 218 4.27 -9.77 11.31
C ASP A 218 2.95 -9.99 10.57
N TYR A 219 2.85 -11.10 9.85
CA TYR A 219 1.67 -11.48 9.07
C TYR A 219 1.05 -12.78 9.59
N ASP A 220 -0.25 -12.95 9.39
CA ASP A 220 -0.95 -14.19 9.70
C ASP A 220 -0.78 -15.26 8.60
N THR A 221 -1.38 -16.43 8.79
CA THR A 221 -1.34 -17.53 7.82
C THR A 221 -2.06 -17.20 6.51
N ALA A 222 -3.00 -16.27 6.53
CA ALA A 222 -3.67 -15.72 5.35
C ALA A 222 -2.87 -14.56 4.70
N LYS A 223 -1.62 -14.33 5.15
CA LYS A 223 -0.72 -13.28 4.68
C LYS A 223 -1.26 -11.86 4.88
N ARG A 224 -2.13 -11.65 5.88
CA ARG A 224 -2.62 -10.33 6.29
C ARG A 224 -1.74 -9.79 7.41
N LEU A 225 -1.57 -8.48 7.49
CA LEU A 225 -0.79 -7.84 8.54
C LEU A 225 -1.44 -8.12 9.90
N LYS A 226 -0.73 -8.78 10.80
CA LYS A 226 -1.21 -9.13 12.14
C LYS A 226 -0.73 -8.12 13.18
N GLN A 227 0.54 -7.71 13.09
CA GLN A 227 1.15 -6.86 14.09
C GLN A 227 2.26 -6.00 13.48
N ILE A 228 2.41 -4.77 13.99
CA ILE A 228 3.59 -3.94 13.77
C ILE A 228 4.22 -3.61 15.11
N ARG A 229 5.51 -3.89 15.27
CA ARG A 229 6.30 -3.42 16.42
C ARG A 229 7.14 -2.23 16.00
N ILE A 230 6.97 -1.09 16.66
CA ILE A 230 7.65 0.16 16.36
C ILE A 230 8.59 0.50 17.51
N LYS A 231 9.89 0.52 17.21
CA LYS A 231 10.94 0.97 18.14
C LYS A 231 11.46 2.32 17.70
N ASN A 232 11.05 3.36 18.41
CA ASN A 232 11.61 4.71 18.27
C ASN A 232 12.88 4.81 19.13
N MET A 233 13.98 5.34 18.60
CA MET A 233 15.19 5.57 19.40
C MET A 233 15.01 6.71 20.39
N LYS A 234 14.17 7.69 20.05
CA LYS A 234 13.74 8.78 20.91
C LYS A 234 12.23 8.67 21.11
N GLY A 235 11.80 8.14 22.24
CA GLY A 235 10.40 7.97 22.58
C GLY A 235 10.03 6.54 22.97
N PRO A 236 8.76 6.29 23.29
CA PRO A 236 8.30 4.97 23.68
C PRO A 236 8.25 4.02 22.49
N SER A 237 8.39 2.73 22.79
CA SER A 237 8.02 1.68 21.85
C SER A 237 6.50 1.64 21.69
N GLU A 238 6.06 1.33 20.48
CA GLU A 238 4.65 1.20 20.15
C GLU A 238 4.41 -0.14 19.48
N GLU A 239 3.22 -0.68 19.64
CA GLU A 239 2.79 -1.90 18.98
C GLU A 239 1.39 -1.69 18.42
N ILE A 240 1.14 -2.13 17.20
CA ILE A 240 -0.17 -2.05 16.55
C ILE A 240 -0.61 -3.46 16.23
N ASN A 241 -1.70 -3.91 16.84
CA ASN A 241 -2.31 -5.21 16.57
C ASN A 241 -3.53 -5.02 15.67
N PHE A 242 -3.67 -5.90 14.68
CA PHE A 242 -4.73 -5.87 13.69
C PHE A 242 -5.65 -7.07 13.89
N VAL A 243 -6.96 -6.82 13.95
CA VAL A 243 -7.98 -7.86 14.08
C VAL A 243 -8.90 -7.77 12.87
N TYR A 244 -9.22 -8.92 12.29
CA TYR A 244 -10.06 -9.02 11.10
C TYR A 244 -11.38 -9.71 11.43
N ASP A 245 -12.45 -9.33 10.73
CA ASP A 245 -13.74 -10.01 10.80
C ASP A 245 -13.75 -11.32 9.98
N GLU A 246 -14.89 -12.01 9.99
CA GLU A 246 -15.11 -13.28 9.27
C GLU A 246 -14.99 -13.14 7.74
N ASN A 247 -15.25 -11.93 7.21
CA ASN A 247 -15.07 -11.61 5.79
C ASN A 247 -13.63 -11.19 5.48
N GLY A 248 -12.74 -11.26 6.47
CA GLY A 248 -11.35 -10.89 6.36
C GLY A 248 -11.08 -9.40 6.35
N ARG A 249 -12.06 -8.52 6.63
CA ARG A 249 -11.90 -7.07 6.69
C ARG A 249 -11.32 -6.63 8.03
N LEU A 250 -10.53 -5.56 8.06
CA LEU A 250 -9.96 -5.01 9.30
C LEU A 250 -11.09 -4.49 10.21
N SER A 251 -11.42 -5.21 11.28
CA SER A 251 -12.48 -4.80 12.21
C SER A 251 -11.97 -3.91 13.32
N GLN A 252 -10.71 -4.08 13.74
CA GLN A 252 -10.15 -3.37 14.87
C GLN A 252 -8.63 -3.21 14.77
N ARG A 253 -8.12 -2.08 15.28
CA ARG A 253 -6.70 -1.88 15.60
C ARG A 253 -6.52 -1.55 17.07
N ILE A 254 -5.55 -2.19 17.71
CA ILE A 254 -5.19 -1.91 19.10
C ILE A 254 -3.76 -1.37 19.10
N ILE A 255 -3.59 -0.14 19.54
CA ILE A 255 -2.30 0.51 19.66
C ILE A 255 -1.87 0.46 21.12
N LEU A 256 -0.69 -0.09 21.37
CA LEU A 256 -0.04 -0.12 22.68
C LEU A 256 1.16 0.82 22.68
N LYS A 257 1.42 1.44 23.83
CA LYS A 257 2.56 2.32 24.07
C LYS A 257 3.28 1.86 25.32
N SER A 258 4.56 1.48 25.17
CA SER A 258 5.33 0.81 26.22
C SER A 258 4.61 -0.40 26.82
N GLY A 259 3.95 -1.20 25.97
CA GLY A 259 3.21 -2.41 26.36
C GLY A 259 1.85 -2.18 27.03
N LYS A 260 1.39 -0.93 27.14
CA LYS A 260 0.08 -0.58 27.73
C LYS A 260 -0.92 -0.15 26.65
N PRO A 261 -2.20 -0.54 26.72
CA PRO A 261 -3.22 -0.11 25.76
C PRO A 261 -3.32 1.42 25.70
N TYR A 262 -3.06 1.99 24.53
CA TYR A 262 -3.05 3.43 24.30
C TYR A 262 -4.30 3.90 23.55
N LEU A 263 -4.59 3.27 22.42
CA LEU A 263 -5.77 3.57 21.60
C LEU A 263 -6.37 2.28 21.09
N GLU A 264 -7.67 2.31 20.84
CA GLU A 264 -8.37 1.27 20.09
C GLU A 264 -9.19 1.92 18.99
N GLU A 265 -9.07 1.42 17.77
CA GLU A 265 -9.86 1.84 16.63
C GLU A 265 -10.81 0.72 16.23
N VAL A 266 -12.08 1.06 16.01
CA VAL A 266 -13.12 0.12 15.57
C VAL A 266 -13.66 0.60 14.23
N TYR A 267 -13.64 -0.29 13.24
CA TYR A 267 -14.05 -0.03 11.87
C TYR A 267 -15.48 -0.47 11.65
N ARG A 268 -16.28 0.38 11.01
CA ARG A 268 -17.64 0.04 10.55
C ARG A 268 -17.72 0.22 9.04
N TYR A 269 -18.29 -0.80 8.41
CA TYR A 269 -18.38 -0.89 6.96
C TYR A 269 -19.80 -0.63 6.48
N ASN A 270 -19.95 0.03 5.33
CA ASN A 270 -21.23 0.15 4.64
C ASN A 270 -21.55 -1.13 3.84
N GLU A 271 -22.71 -1.16 3.18
CA GLU A 271 -23.16 -2.29 2.35
C GLU A 271 -22.24 -2.58 1.16
N ALA A 272 -21.54 -1.55 0.65
CA ALA A 272 -20.54 -1.69 -0.41
C ALA A 272 -19.19 -2.26 0.08
N GLY A 273 -19.05 -2.53 1.38
CA GLY A 273 -17.83 -3.04 1.99
C GLY A 273 -16.75 -1.99 2.22
N GLN A 274 -17.08 -0.70 2.13
CA GLN A 274 -16.18 0.42 2.40
C GLN A 274 -16.17 0.78 3.88
N ALA A 275 -15.03 1.16 4.44
CA ALA A 275 -14.93 1.62 5.81
C ALA A 275 -15.57 3.01 5.95
N ALA A 276 -16.87 3.04 6.21
CA ALA A 276 -17.64 4.28 6.31
C ALA A 276 -17.30 5.07 7.57
N GLU A 277 -16.99 4.38 8.68
CA GLU A 277 -16.66 5.00 9.95
C GLU A 277 -15.50 4.29 10.65
N VAL A 278 -14.61 5.07 11.28
CA VAL A 278 -13.61 4.57 12.23
C VAL A 278 -13.77 5.33 13.54
N GLN A 279 -14.13 4.61 14.60
CA GLN A 279 -14.25 5.17 15.95
C GLN A 279 -13.01 4.86 16.77
N VAL A 280 -12.34 5.90 17.27
CA VAL A 280 -11.16 5.80 18.12
C VAL A 280 -11.58 5.96 19.58
N TYR A 281 -11.13 5.04 20.41
CA TYR A 281 -11.33 5.04 21.86
C TYR A 281 -10.01 5.28 22.57
N ASN A 282 -10.06 6.07 23.65
CA ASN A 282 -8.95 6.17 24.58
C ASN A 282 -9.04 5.02 25.59
N THR A 283 -8.03 4.15 25.60
CA THR A 283 -7.98 2.97 26.47
C THR A 283 -7.03 3.13 27.66
N ASN A 284 -6.37 4.30 27.80
CA ASN A 284 -5.52 4.58 28.96
C ASN A 284 -6.34 4.94 30.22
N LEU A 285 -7.64 5.16 30.06
CA LEU A 285 -8.56 5.48 31.15
C LEU A 285 -9.12 4.20 31.78
N PRO A 286 -9.54 4.22 33.06
CA PRO A 286 -10.16 3.07 33.71
C PRO A 286 -11.41 2.55 32.98
N VAL A 287 -12.10 3.45 32.29
CA VAL A 287 -13.24 3.13 31.44
C VAL A 287 -12.90 3.54 30.02
N LYS A 288 -13.04 2.61 29.08
CA LYS A 288 -12.91 2.88 27.64
C LYS A 288 -13.90 3.98 27.24
N GLN A 289 -13.40 5.08 26.68
CA GLN A 289 -14.23 6.22 26.27
C GLN A 289 -14.01 6.55 24.80
N PRO A 290 -15.08 6.90 24.05
CA PRO A 290 -14.95 7.47 22.72
C PRO A 290 -14.05 8.71 22.76
N PHE A 291 -13.22 8.88 21.74
CA PHE A 291 -12.28 9.99 21.66
C PHE A 291 -12.34 10.70 20.31
N LEU A 292 -12.16 9.98 19.21
CA LEU A 292 -12.30 10.53 17.86
C LEU A 292 -13.24 9.66 17.03
N ARG A 293 -13.83 10.25 16.00
CA ARG A 293 -14.58 9.54 14.97
C ARG A 293 -14.17 10.07 13.61
N SER A 294 -13.93 9.18 12.68
CA SER A 294 -13.67 9.52 11.27
C SER A 294 -14.78 8.96 10.41
N ALA A 295 -15.34 9.79 9.53
CA ALA A 295 -16.27 9.38 8.48
C ALA A 295 -15.61 9.58 7.11
N TYR A 296 -15.77 8.60 6.22
CA TYR A 296 -15.12 8.60 4.91
C TYR A 296 -16.12 8.66 3.76
N THR A 297 -15.74 9.36 2.70
CA THR A 297 -16.32 9.17 1.38
C THR A 297 -15.26 8.64 0.44
N TYR A 298 -15.68 7.94 -0.62
CA TYR A 298 -14.79 7.25 -1.55
C TYR A 298 -15.01 7.77 -2.97
N TYR A 299 -13.98 7.63 -3.80
CA TYR A 299 -14.10 7.90 -5.22
C TYR A 299 -15.05 6.91 -5.89
N THR A 300 -15.73 7.37 -6.94
CA THR A 300 -16.44 6.52 -7.90
C THR A 300 -15.57 6.28 -9.13
N LEU A 301 -15.94 5.30 -9.96
CA LEU A 301 -15.20 5.02 -11.20
C LEU A 301 -15.27 6.19 -12.19
N GLU A 302 -16.36 6.95 -12.18
CA GLU A 302 -16.59 8.11 -13.04
C GLU A 302 -15.70 9.30 -12.67
N GLU A 303 -15.23 9.36 -11.42
CA GLU A 303 -14.38 10.45 -10.90
C GLU A 303 -12.87 10.19 -11.08
N ILE A 304 -12.49 9.02 -11.59
CA ILE A 304 -11.09 8.57 -11.82
C ILE A 304 -10.82 8.49 -13.32
#